data_AF-K1GLG0-F1
#
_entry.id   AF-K1GLG0-F1
#
_cell.length_a   1.000
_cell.length_b   1.000
_cell.length_c   1.000
_cell.angle_alpha   90.00
_cell.angle_beta   90.00
_cell.angle_gamma   90.00
#
_symmetry.space_group_name_H-M   'P 1'
#
loop_
_entity.id
_entity.type
_entity.pdbx_description
1 polymer ?
#
loop_
_entity_poly.entity_id
_entity_poly.type
_entity_poly.pdbx_seq_one_letter_code
_entity_poly.pdbx_strand_id
1 'polypeptide(L)'
;MDTISIRLEFTDKEKVYLKDIERIKNDLNLFQSKLGYTYVDVLEYNEERIIIKISYPRFFKGHNAFLITNIDECLDVQEYFVNTLFLYGYDKFFSRINLIRVDIPFTYYMEEEEHFCYYQNIFKIFAYIYKTNEINASPKAIQDILSGKQETLYYADTKIIANYNSRIMIYNQAQNIEDKMGYETYKEILNEFPDLRKRIRIEVSKRIKRDSMLIKEFARFNIFGHYFPRFKRYLLDNLLNVDNLEMIYREKIENLTNLLVEERDEKRNFTYEAFLLEHIHDIWDYEILRKALKKAIPNIKTYENAITAIRKILKKYEERNRIIILEVYDTFYKIFENISNVF
;
A
#
# COMPACT_ATOMS: atom_id res chain seq x y z
N MET A 1 8.30 -5.01 8.78
CA MET A 1 7.34 -6.14 8.68
C MET A 1 5.95 -5.68 9.14
N ASP A 2 4.85 -6.16 8.54
CA ASP A 2 3.51 -5.94 9.11
C ASP A 2 2.96 -7.23 9.71
N THR A 3 2.61 -8.18 8.86
CA THR A 3 1.97 -9.42 9.29
C THR A 3 2.42 -10.59 8.45
N ILE A 4 2.24 -11.79 8.99
CA ILE A 4 2.34 -13.03 8.25
C ILE A 4 1.08 -13.85 8.44
N SER A 5 0.76 -14.70 7.48
CA SER A 5 -0.18 -15.80 7.67
C SER A 5 0.56 -17.11 7.62
N ILE A 6 0.30 -17.96 8.62
CA ILE A 6 0.92 -19.28 8.73
C ILE A 6 -0.13 -20.37 8.89
N ARG A 7 0.19 -21.57 8.42
CA ARG A 7 -0.54 -22.80 8.68
C ARG A 7 0.14 -23.53 9.82
N LEU A 8 -0.63 -23.87 10.84
CA LEU A 8 -0.28 -24.87 11.84
C LEU A 8 -0.90 -26.20 11.38
N GLU A 9 -0.06 -27.18 11.05
CA GLU A 9 -0.49 -28.47 10.52
C GLU A 9 -0.61 -29.47 11.67
N PHE A 10 -1.79 -30.08 11.83
CA PHE A 10 -1.98 -31.10 12.85
C PHE A 10 -1.11 -32.33 12.55
N THR A 11 -0.59 -32.95 13.59
CA THR A 11 0.17 -34.20 13.43
C THR A 11 -0.75 -35.41 13.41
N ASP A 12 -0.37 -36.45 12.65
CA ASP A 12 -1.06 -37.75 12.69
C ASP A 12 -0.80 -38.54 13.99
N LYS A 13 0.04 -38.02 14.89
CA LYS A 13 0.43 -38.72 16.12
C LYS A 13 -0.61 -38.61 17.23
N GLU A 14 -1.40 -37.54 17.20
CA GLU A 14 -2.42 -37.25 18.20
C GLU A 14 -3.78 -37.20 17.54
N LYS A 15 -4.77 -37.89 18.11
CA LYS A 15 -6.14 -37.79 17.62
C LYS A 15 -6.71 -36.44 18.02
N VAL A 16 -6.96 -35.58 17.04
CA VAL A 16 -7.53 -34.25 17.24
C VAL A 16 -9.06 -34.34 17.18
N TYR A 17 -9.73 -33.92 18.25
CA TYR A 17 -11.18 -33.83 18.29
C TYR A 17 -11.65 -32.39 18.09
N LEU A 18 -12.89 -32.21 17.62
CA LEU A 18 -13.48 -30.87 17.42
C LEU A 18 -13.38 -29.97 18.67
N LYS A 19 -13.55 -30.54 19.86
CA LYS A 19 -13.40 -29.81 21.13
C LYS A 19 -11.98 -29.28 21.34
N ASP A 20 -10.95 -30.00 20.89
CA ASP A 20 -9.56 -29.57 20.98
C ASP A 20 -9.30 -28.45 20.00
N ILE A 21 -9.86 -28.54 18.79
CA ILE A 21 -9.74 -27.49 17.76
C ILE A 21 -10.37 -26.18 18.26
N GLU A 22 -11.58 -26.22 18.80
CA GLU A 22 -12.25 -25.01 19.33
C GLU A 22 -11.49 -24.43 20.54
N ARG A 23 -10.97 -25.27 21.44
CA ARG A 23 -10.10 -24.80 22.54
C ARG A 23 -8.86 -24.11 22.00
N ILE A 24 -8.12 -24.76 21.10
CA ILE A 24 -6.88 -24.23 20.55
C ILE A 24 -7.13 -22.90 19.82
N LYS A 25 -8.19 -22.85 19.01
CA LYS A 25 -8.62 -21.61 18.33
C LYS A 25 -8.88 -20.48 19.33
N ASN A 26 -9.63 -20.74 20.40
CA ASN A 26 -9.94 -19.70 21.38
C ASN A 26 -8.66 -19.23 22.09
N ASP A 27 -7.80 -20.15 22.50
CA ASP A 27 -6.52 -19.83 23.14
C ASP A 27 -5.61 -19.02 22.21
N LEU A 28 -5.49 -19.41 20.94
CA LEU A 28 -4.67 -18.70 19.95
C LEU A 28 -5.12 -17.24 19.76
N ASN A 29 -6.43 -16.97 19.71
CA ASN A 29 -6.94 -15.59 19.64
C ASN A 29 -6.68 -14.78 20.92
N LEU A 30 -6.42 -15.46 22.04
CA LEU A 30 -6.09 -14.86 23.34
C LEU A 30 -4.58 -14.81 23.61
N PHE A 31 -3.73 -15.25 22.68
CA PHE A 31 -2.28 -15.15 22.84
C PHE A 31 -1.87 -13.67 22.98
N GLN A 32 -1.24 -13.36 24.10
CA GLN A 32 -0.78 -12.03 24.45
C GLN A 32 0.74 -11.94 24.41
N SER A 33 1.26 -10.79 23.96
CA SER A 33 2.67 -10.46 24.08
C SER A 33 3.09 -10.27 25.54
N LYS A 34 4.39 -10.08 25.79
CA LYS A 34 4.94 -9.76 27.11
C LYS A 34 4.29 -8.51 27.75
N LEU A 35 3.65 -7.66 26.93
CA LEU A 35 3.00 -6.41 27.32
C LEU A 35 1.48 -6.53 27.44
N GLY A 36 0.92 -7.73 27.28
CA GLY A 36 -0.52 -7.98 27.40
C GLY A 36 -1.34 -7.73 26.13
N TYR A 37 -0.69 -7.46 24.99
CA TYR A 37 -1.40 -7.18 23.74
C TYR A 37 -1.68 -8.45 22.95
N THR A 38 -2.91 -8.62 22.47
CA THR A 38 -3.23 -9.70 21.52
C THR A 38 -2.66 -9.37 20.13
N TYR A 39 -2.02 -10.37 19.51
CA TYR A 39 -1.29 -10.17 18.26
C TYR A 39 -1.46 -11.32 17.25
N VAL A 40 -2.28 -12.32 17.59
CA VAL A 40 -2.61 -13.48 16.77
C VAL A 40 -4.11 -13.48 16.50
N ASP A 41 -4.50 -13.67 15.25
CA ASP A 41 -5.90 -13.83 14.83
C ASP A 41 -6.05 -15.16 14.08
N VAL A 42 -7.02 -16.00 14.46
CA VAL A 42 -7.34 -17.23 13.71
C VAL A 42 -8.21 -16.89 12.50
N LEU A 43 -7.75 -17.25 11.30
CA LEU A 43 -8.42 -16.94 10.03
C LEU A 43 -9.31 -18.09 9.53
N GLU A 44 -8.82 -19.31 9.63
CA GLU A 44 -9.48 -20.54 9.17
C GLU A 44 -9.04 -21.70 10.07
N TYR A 45 -9.93 -22.65 10.33
CA TYR A 45 -9.58 -23.86 11.07
C TYR A 45 -10.47 -25.02 10.63
N ASN A 46 -9.90 -26.22 10.62
CA ASN A 46 -10.59 -27.48 10.36
C ASN A 46 -9.81 -28.63 11.02
N GLU A 47 -10.18 -29.88 10.74
CA GLU A 47 -9.56 -31.07 11.33
C GLU A 47 -8.10 -31.31 10.88
N GLU A 48 -7.67 -30.71 9.77
CA GLU A 48 -6.32 -30.88 9.22
C GLU A 48 -5.35 -29.77 9.67
N ARG A 49 -5.86 -28.55 9.88
CA ARG A 49 -5.02 -27.37 10.10
C ARG A 49 -5.74 -26.22 10.79
N ILE A 50 -4.93 -25.31 11.33
CA ILE A 50 -5.34 -23.96 11.72
C ILE A 50 -4.51 -22.94 10.94
N ILE A 51 -5.15 -21.99 10.28
CA ILE A 51 -4.48 -20.84 9.65
C ILE A 51 -4.64 -19.64 10.57
N ILE A 52 -3.52 -19.05 10.94
CA ILE A 52 -3.48 -17.84 11.77
C ILE A 52 -2.76 -16.71 11.07
N LYS A 53 -3.09 -15.50 11.48
CA LYS A 53 -2.39 -14.26 11.17
C LYS A 53 -1.63 -13.81 12.41
N ILE A 54 -0.35 -13.47 12.24
CA ILE A 54 0.49 -12.89 13.30
C ILE A 54 0.79 -11.45 12.90
N SER A 55 0.44 -10.50 13.76
CA SER A 55 0.75 -9.07 13.58
C SER A 55 1.95 -8.68 14.43
N TYR A 56 3.02 -8.24 13.77
CA TYR A 56 4.24 -7.85 14.45
C TYR A 56 4.07 -6.51 15.19
N PRO A 57 3.46 -5.44 14.60
CA PRO A 57 3.20 -4.21 15.33
C PRO A 57 2.34 -4.39 16.59
N ARG A 58 1.27 -5.20 16.50
CA ARG A 58 0.37 -5.46 17.65
C ARG A 58 1.09 -6.15 18.80
N PHE A 59 2.10 -6.97 18.52
CA PHE A 59 2.90 -7.59 19.58
C PHE A 59 3.55 -6.53 20.50
N PHE A 60 4.10 -5.45 19.93
CA PHE A 60 4.81 -4.43 20.68
C PHE A 60 3.91 -3.35 21.29
N LYS A 61 2.81 -3.00 20.61
CA LYS A 61 1.97 -1.84 21.02
C LYS A 61 0.47 -2.09 21.01
N GLY A 62 0.00 -3.27 20.61
CA GLY A 62 -1.42 -3.58 20.49
C GLY A 62 -2.13 -2.94 19.29
N HIS A 63 -1.44 -2.10 18.51
CA HIS A 63 -1.97 -1.46 17.31
C HIS A 63 -0.92 -1.36 16.21
N ASN A 64 -1.37 -1.06 14.99
CA ASN A 64 -0.53 -1.03 13.80
C ASN A 64 0.27 0.27 13.60
N ALA A 65 0.33 1.18 14.58
CA ALA A 65 1.14 2.40 14.42
C ALA A 65 2.64 2.12 14.64
N PHE A 66 2.98 1.09 15.40
CA PHE A 66 4.37 0.70 15.58
C PHE A 66 4.95 0.19 14.25
N LEU A 67 6.13 0.70 13.88
CA LEU A 67 6.82 0.28 12.66
C LEU A 67 7.93 -0.69 13.04
N ILE A 68 7.84 -1.92 12.53
CA ILE A 68 8.94 -2.89 12.65
C ILE A 68 10.04 -2.49 11.68
N THR A 69 11.22 -2.17 12.20
CA THR A 69 12.36 -1.58 11.50
C THR A 69 13.55 -2.52 11.35
N ASN A 70 13.63 -3.59 12.14
CA ASN A 70 14.78 -4.50 12.10
C ASN A 70 14.38 -5.99 12.17
N ILE A 71 15.38 -6.84 11.91
CA ILE A 71 15.22 -8.31 11.87
C ILE A 71 14.99 -8.86 13.28
N ASP A 72 15.63 -8.30 14.30
CA ASP A 72 15.56 -8.82 15.67
C ASP A 72 14.15 -8.67 16.26
N GLU A 73 13.48 -7.54 15.98
CA GLU A 73 12.07 -7.34 16.30
C GLU A 73 11.18 -8.42 15.65
N CYS A 74 11.52 -8.86 14.43
CA CYS A 74 10.78 -9.94 13.78
C CYS A 74 11.05 -11.29 14.47
N LEU A 75 12.31 -11.57 14.81
CA LEU A 75 12.68 -12.82 15.46
C LEU A 75 12.08 -12.93 16.87
N ASP A 76 12.02 -11.85 17.66
CA ASP A 76 11.42 -11.87 19.00
C ASP A 76 9.94 -12.26 18.95
N VAL A 77 9.17 -11.73 17.99
CA VAL A 77 7.75 -12.12 17.81
C VAL A 77 7.64 -13.61 17.47
N GLN A 78 8.47 -14.11 16.55
CA GLN A 78 8.43 -15.51 16.12
C GLN A 78 8.83 -16.47 17.25
N GLU A 79 9.92 -16.16 17.95
CA GLU A 79 10.41 -16.95 19.08
C GLU A 79 9.39 -16.96 20.21
N TYR A 80 8.84 -15.80 20.56
CA TYR A 80 7.83 -15.70 21.61
C TYR A 80 6.57 -16.50 21.25
N PHE A 81 6.07 -16.38 20.01
CA PHE A 81 4.93 -17.16 19.54
C PHE A 81 5.19 -18.67 19.67
N VAL A 82 6.34 -19.13 19.21
CA VAL A 82 6.73 -20.54 19.30
C VAL A 82 6.85 -21.01 20.74
N ASN A 83 7.49 -20.23 21.62
CA ASN A 83 7.59 -20.56 23.03
C ASN A 83 6.20 -20.63 23.69
N THR A 84 5.28 -19.74 23.30
CA THR A 84 3.90 -19.76 23.79
C THR A 84 3.17 -21.04 23.35
N LEU A 85 3.36 -21.52 22.12
CA LEU A 85 2.82 -22.82 21.69
C LEU A 85 3.33 -23.97 22.57
N PHE A 86 4.64 -24.00 22.90
CA PHE A 86 5.20 -25.01 23.79
C PHE A 86 4.63 -24.92 25.21
N LEU A 87 4.46 -23.71 25.75
CA LEU A 87 3.90 -23.51 27.09
C LEU A 87 2.46 -24.02 27.22
N TYR A 88 1.65 -23.87 26.17
CA TYR A 88 0.29 -24.41 26.12
C TYR A 88 0.25 -25.91 25.76
N GLY A 89 1.41 -26.54 25.53
CA GLY A 89 1.52 -27.94 25.11
C GLY A 89 0.93 -28.21 23.73
N TYR A 90 1.00 -27.22 22.83
CA TYR A 90 0.47 -27.30 21.46
C TYR A 90 1.47 -27.86 20.45
N ASP A 91 2.72 -28.06 20.85
CA ASP A 91 3.73 -28.78 20.09
C ASP A 91 3.43 -30.28 19.90
N LYS A 92 2.56 -30.86 20.74
CA LYS A 92 2.04 -32.23 20.51
C LYS A 92 1.02 -32.27 19.37
N PHE A 93 0.28 -31.18 19.17
CA PHE A 93 -0.73 -31.08 18.13
C PHE A 93 -0.14 -30.62 16.81
N PHE A 94 0.84 -29.72 16.85
CA PHE A 94 1.48 -29.15 15.68
C PHE A 94 2.96 -29.54 15.63
N SER A 95 3.42 -30.11 14.52
CA SER A 95 4.86 -30.39 14.33
C SER A 95 5.53 -29.47 13.32
N ARG A 96 4.74 -28.89 12.42
CA ARG A 96 5.23 -28.09 11.31
C ARG A 96 4.41 -26.82 11.13
N ILE A 97 5.09 -25.80 10.62
CA ILE A 97 4.51 -24.51 10.26
C ILE A 97 4.75 -24.27 8.77
N ASN A 98 3.70 -23.95 8.04
CA ASN A 98 3.79 -23.49 6.67
C ASN A 98 3.63 -21.96 6.61
N LEU A 99 4.59 -21.25 6.02
CA LEU A 99 4.45 -19.82 5.77
C LEU A 99 3.60 -19.62 4.50
N ILE A 100 2.38 -19.10 4.65
CA ILE A 100 1.40 -18.97 3.57
C ILE A 100 1.48 -17.61 2.90
N ARG A 101 1.67 -16.55 3.68
CA ARG A 101 1.66 -15.17 3.19
C ARG A 101 2.55 -14.30 4.07
N VAL A 102 3.19 -13.32 3.44
CA VAL A 102 3.96 -12.27 4.11
C VAL A 102 3.45 -10.93 3.60
N ASP A 103 3.28 -9.99 4.54
CA ASP A 103 2.89 -8.61 4.26
C ASP A 103 4.03 -7.69 4.73
N ILE A 104 4.70 -7.06 3.77
CA ILE A 104 5.81 -6.14 4.01
C ILE A 104 5.39 -4.74 3.61
N PRO A 105 5.32 -3.83 4.57
CA PRO A 105 4.91 -2.47 4.31
C PRO A 105 6.10 -1.52 4.21
N PHE A 106 5.91 -0.51 3.38
CA PHE A 106 6.78 0.64 3.21
C PHE A 106 6.02 1.88 3.62
N THR A 107 6.72 2.90 4.11
CA THR A 107 6.11 4.15 4.56
C THR A 107 6.71 5.30 3.79
N TYR A 108 5.86 6.07 3.14
CA TYR A 108 6.20 7.38 2.61
C TYR A 108 5.59 8.45 3.53
N TYR A 109 6.36 9.50 3.82
CA TYR A 109 5.94 10.59 4.69
C TYR A 109 5.50 11.79 3.84
N MET A 110 4.26 12.23 4.03
CA MET A 110 3.69 13.42 3.41
C MET A 110 4.29 14.68 4.03
N GLU A 111 4.33 15.76 3.25
CA GLU A 111 4.72 17.08 3.74
C GLU A 111 3.68 17.65 4.72
N GLU A 112 4.05 18.72 5.45
CA GLU A 112 3.24 19.27 6.55
C GLU A 112 1.84 19.74 6.13
N GLU A 113 1.67 20.26 4.92
CA GLU A 113 0.38 20.78 4.42
C GLU A 113 -0.38 19.77 3.55
N GLU A 114 0.19 18.58 3.35
CA GLU A 114 -0.40 17.57 2.49
C GLU A 114 -1.31 16.61 3.23
N HIS A 115 -2.29 16.12 2.48
CA HIS A 115 -3.20 15.06 2.91
C HIS A 115 -3.21 13.92 1.90
N PHE A 116 -3.59 12.72 2.34
CA PHE A 116 -3.61 11.53 1.50
C PHE A 116 -4.37 11.72 0.17
N CYS A 117 -5.50 12.45 0.18
CA CYS A 117 -6.28 12.71 -1.02
C CYS A 117 -5.53 13.57 -2.06
N TYR A 118 -4.48 14.29 -1.66
CA TYR A 118 -3.71 15.16 -2.57
C TYR A 118 -2.97 14.33 -3.63
N TYR A 119 -2.66 13.07 -3.31
CA TYR A 119 -1.87 12.15 -4.11
C TYR A 119 -2.68 11.44 -5.22
N GLN A 120 -3.94 11.80 -5.44
CA GLN A 120 -4.83 11.08 -6.35
C GLN A 120 -4.27 10.91 -7.77
N ASN A 121 -3.64 11.94 -8.34
CA ASN A 121 -3.05 11.85 -9.68
C ASN A 121 -1.83 10.90 -9.73
N ILE A 122 -1.04 10.86 -8.65
CA ILE A 122 0.07 9.91 -8.50
C ILE A 122 -0.49 8.48 -8.41
N PHE A 123 -1.58 8.28 -7.67
CA PHE A 123 -2.25 6.97 -7.57
C PHE A 123 -2.85 6.48 -8.91
N LYS A 124 -3.28 7.40 -9.78
CA LYS A 124 -3.69 7.07 -11.17
C LYS A 124 -2.50 6.60 -12.00
N ILE A 125 -1.35 7.27 -11.88
CA ILE A 125 -0.11 6.84 -12.56
C ILE A 125 0.29 5.45 -12.08
N PHE A 126 0.27 5.20 -10.76
CA PHE A 126 0.50 3.87 -10.19
C PHE A 126 -0.44 2.81 -10.77
N ALA A 127 -1.73 3.15 -10.93
CA ALA A 127 -2.71 2.23 -11.51
C ALA A 127 -2.39 1.89 -12.96
N TYR A 128 -1.95 2.88 -13.74
CA TYR A 128 -1.54 2.67 -15.13
C TYR A 128 -0.30 1.77 -15.20
N ILE A 129 0.77 2.11 -14.47
CA ILE A 129 2.02 1.32 -14.42
C ILE A 129 1.72 -0.13 -14.03
N TYR A 130 0.93 -0.33 -12.97
CA TYR A 130 0.59 -1.66 -12.50
C TYR A 130 -0.22 -2.44 -13.53
N LYS A 131 -1.18 -1.79 -14.20
CA LYS A 131 -1.99 -2.43 -15.25
C LYS A 131 -1.16 -2.80 -16.49
N THR A 132 -0.16 -1.98 -16.82
CA THR A 132 0.79 -2.27 -17.92
C THR A 132 1.61 -3.53 -17.61
N ASN A 133 2.07 -3.69 -16.37
CA ASN A 133 2.94 -4.82 -15.99
C ASN A 133 2.14 -6.08 -15.64
N GLU A 134 0.93 -5.93 -15.12
CA GLU A 134 0.03 -7.03 -14.75
C GLU A 134 -1.25 -6.93 -15.56
N ILE A 135 -1.27 -7.54 -16.75
CA ILE A 135 -2.38 -7.42 -17.72
C ILE A 135 -3.73 -7.85 -17.13
N ASN A 136 -3.73 -8.81 -16.19
CA ASN A 136 -4.93 -9.32 -15.51
C ASN A 136 -5.34 -8.49 -14.29
N ALA A 137 -4.54 -7.49 -13.90
CA ALA A 137 -4.83 -6.65 -12.75
C ALA A 137 -6.08 -5.81 -12.95
N SER A 138 -6.74 -5.49 -11.83
CA SER A 138 -7.77 -4.47 -11.78
C SER A 138 -7.51 -3.58 -10.57
N PRO A 139 -6.73 -2.49 -10.72
CA PRO A 139 -6.57 -1.50 -9.67
C PRO A 139 -7.94 -0.96 -9.23
N LYS A 140 -8.15 -0.83 -7.92
CA LYS A 140 -9.43 -0.43 -7.31
C LYS A 140 -9.18 0.50 -6.13
N ALA A 141 -10.13 1.40 -5.88
CA ALA A 141 -10.10 2.31 -4.72
C ALA A 141 -11.35 2.08 -3.85
N ILE A 142 -11.18 2.18 -2.54
CA ILE A 142 -12.25 2.44 -1.58
C ILE A 142 -12.27 3.96 -1.36
N GLN A 143 -13.46 4.54 -1.44
CA GLN A 143 -13.68 5.97 -1.41
C GLN A 143 -14.92 6.25 -0.55
N ASP A 144 -14.83 7.28 0.29
CA ASP A 144 -16.00 7.80 0.98
C ASP A 144 -16.97 8.41 -0.06
N ILE A 145 -18.22 7.98 -0.01
CA ILE A 145 -19.22 8.33 -1.03
C ILE A 145 -19.56 9.83 -0.97
N LEU A 146 -19.62 10.41 0.23
CA LEU A 146 -20.07 11.80 0.40
C LEU A 146 -18.98 12.80 0.04
N SER A 147 -17.76 12.59 0.53
CA SER A 147 -16.64 13.49 0.29
C SER A 147 -15.89 13.19 -1.00
N GLY A 148 -16.09 12.00 -1.59
CA GLY A 148 -15.31 11.54 -2.73
C GLY A 148 -13.82 11.37 -2.40
N LYS A 149 -13.42 11.26 -1.13
CA LYS A 149 -12.02 11.08 -0.76
C LYS A 149 -11.65 9.60 -0.80
N GLN A 150 -10.54 9.30 -1.47
CA GLN A 150 -9.97 7.96 -1.48
C GLN A 150 -9.38 7.63 -0.10
N GLU A 151 -9.64 6.42 0.39
CA GLU A 151 -9.19 5.95 1.70
C GLU A 151 -8.14 4.85 1.58
N THR A 152 -8.39 3.90 0.68
CA THR A 152 -7.52 2.74 0.45
C THR A 152 -7.51 2.36 -1.03
N LEU A 153 -6.35 2.01 -1.54
CA LEU A 153 -6.12 1.61 -2.93
C LEU A 153 -5.59 0.19 -2.97
N TYR A 154 -6.06 -0.59 -3.93
CA TYR A 154 -5.65 -1.97 -4.14
C TYR A 154 -5.15 -2.17 -5.56
N TYR A 155 -3.94 -2.71 -5.69
CA TYR A 155 -3.32 -3.12 -6.94
C TYR A 155 -3.05 -4.63 -6.84
N ALA A 156 -3.96 -5.44 -7.35
CA ALA A 156 -3.87 -6.91 -7.27
C ALA A 156 -3.56 -7.50 -8.66
N ASP A 157 -2.79 -8.58 -8.69
CA ASP A 157 -2.46 -9.37 -9.90
C ASP A 157 -3.66 -10.07 -10.56
N THR A 158 -4.87 -9.84 -10.04
CA THR A 158 -6.13 -10.42 -10.50
C THR A 158 -7.26 -9.41 -10.37
N LYS A 159 -8.38 -9.66 -11.07
CA LYS A 159 -9.60 -8.85 -10.99
C LYS A 159 -10.32 -8.94 -9.64
N ILE A 160 -10.14 -10.06 -8.93
CA ILE A 160 -10.79 -10.35 -7.64
C ILE A 160 -9.81 -10.06 -6.50
N ILE A 161 -10.03 -8.97 -5.76
CA ILE A 161 -9.11 -8.50 -4.68
C ILE A 161 -8.86 -9.57 -3.61
N ALA A 162 -9.75 -10.56 -3.42
CA ALA A 162 -9.55 -11.62 -2.43
C ALA A 162 -8.63 -12.76 -2.92
N ASN A 163 -8.56 -13.00 -4.24
CA ASN A 163 -7.92 -14.18 -4.83
C ASN A 163 -6.53 -13.91 -5.41
N TYR A 164 -5.84 -12.90 -4.89
CA TYR A 164 -4.50 -12.52 -5.37
C TYR A 164 -3.42 -13.50 -4.93
N ASN A 165 -2.38 -13.62 -5.76
CA ASN A 165 -1.08 -14.12 -5.30
C ASN A 165 -0.20 -12.96 -4.83
N SER A 166 -0.28 -11.82 -5.51
CA SER A 166 0.46 -10.60 -5.19
C SER A 166 -0.47 -9.38 -5.20
N ARG A 167 -0.33 -8.53 -4.18
CA ARG A 167 -1.13 -7.32 -4.04
C ARG A 167 -0.31 -6.21 -3.41
N ILE A 168 -0.51 -4.98 -3.88
CA ILE A 168 -0.05 -3.77 -3.22
C ILE A 168 -1.27 -3.03 -2.70
N MET A 169 -1.26 -2.63 -1.43
CA MET A 169 -2.32 -1.85 -0.78
C MET A 169 -1.74 -0.51 -0.32
N ILE A 170 -2.39 0.60 -0.65
CA ILE A 170 -1.96 1.94 -0.23
C ILE A 170 -3.07 2.59 0.58
N TYR A 171 -2.74 3.12 1.76
CA TYR A 171 -3.74 3.73 2.64
C TYR A 171 -3.14 4.79 3.58
N ASN A 172 -4.02 5.66 4.10
CA ASN A 172 -3.71 6.55 5.20
C ASN A 172 -3.71 5.76 6.52
N GLN A 173 -2.54 5.60 7.13
CA GLN A 173 -2.39 4.78 8.34
C GLN A 173 -3.12 5.38 9.54
N ALA A 174 -3.12 6.70 9.68
CA ALA A 174 -3.77 7.40 10.78
C ALA A 174 -5.29 7.21 10.74
N GLN A 175 -5.90 7.45 9.57
CA GLN A 175 -7.33 7.25 9.36
C GLN A 175 -7.72 5.80 9.67
N ASN A 176 -6.95 4.83 9.17
CA ASN A 176 -7.23 3.41 9.40
C ASN A 176 -7.21 3.01 10.88
N ILE A 177 -6.38 3.66 11.70
CA ILE A 177 -6.32 3.42 13.14
C ILE A 177 -7.48 4.11 13.85
N GLU A 178 -7.77 5.37 13.50
CA GLU A 178 -8.90 6.13 14.03
C GLU A 178 -10.22 5.38 13.85
N ASP A 179 -10.47 4.87 12.64
CA ASP A 179 -11.70 4.13 12.31
C ASP A 179 -11.85 2.83 13.13
N LYS A 180 -10.74 2.18 13.50
CA LYS A 180 -10.74 0.88 14.18
C LYS A 180 -10.76 0.99 15.71
N MET A 181 -10.14 2.03 16.26
CA MET A 181 -9.84 2.13 17.70
C MET A 181 -10.66 3.20 18.41
N GLY A 182 -11.36 4.07 17.66
CA GLY A 182 -12.10 5.20 18.19
C GLY A 182 -11.20 6.39 18.56
N TYR A 183 -11.81 7.57 18.67
CA TYR A 183 -11.11 8.84 18.75
C TYR A 183 -10.22 9.01 20.00
N GLU A 184 -10.65 8.54 21.17
CA GLU A 184 -9.87 8.70 22.40
C GLU A 184 -8.59 7.86 22.38
N THR A 185 -8.70 6.56 22.06
CA THR A 185 -7.53 5.68 21.86
C THR A 185 -6.61 6.24 20.77
N TYR A 186 -7.18 6.76 19.68
CA TYR A 186 -6.41 7.35 18.59
C TYR A 186 -5.60 8.57 19.03
N LYS A 187 -6.12 9.44 19.90
CA LYS A 187 -5.34 10.58 20.45
C LYS A 187 -4.13 10.11 21.25
N GLU A 188 -4.30 9.08 22.08
CA GLU A 188 -3.20 8.51 22.86
C GLU A 188 -2.11 7.97 21.93
N ILE A 189 -2.52 7.22 20.89
CA ILE A 189 -1.62 6.70 19.85
C ILE A 189 -0.91 7.85 19.13
N LEU A 190 -1.60 8.95 18.80
CA LEU A 190 -0.99 10.10 18.15
C LEU A 190 0.05 10.81 19.03
N ASN A 191 -0.16 10.86 20.34
CA ASN A 191 0.82 11.44 21.25
C ASN A 191 2.11 10.60 21.29
N GLU A 192 2.00 9.28 21.17
CA GLU A 192 3.15 8.38 21.08
C GLU A 192 3.80 8.37 19.68
N PHE A 193 2.99 8.47 18.62
CA PHE A 193 3.42 8.44 17.22
C PHE A 193 2.95 9.71 16.48
N PRO A 194 3.59 10.87 16.73
CA PRO A 194 3.12 12.16 16.21
C PRO A 194 3.17 12.25 14.67
N ASP A 195 4.07 11.49 14.06
CA ASP A 195 4.23 11.41 12.61
C ASP A 195 3.16 10.56 11.92
N LEU A 196 2.31 9.83 12.67
CA LEU A 196 1.31 8.91 12.13
C LEU A 196 0.38 9.57 11.10
N ARG A 197 -0.02 10.84 11.31
CA ARG A 197 -0.86 11.61 10.37
C ARG A 197 -0.22 11.85 9.02
N LYS A 198 1.10 11.68 8.92
CA LYS A 198 1.91 11.91 7.72
C LYS A 198 2.24 10.64 6.97
N ARG A 199 1.85 9.47 7.48
CA ARG A 199 2.24 8.19 6.88
C ARG A 199 1.27 7.74 5.80
N ILE A 200 1.76 7.66 4.57
CA ILE A 200 1.20 6.81 3.52
C ILE A 200 1.82 5.42 3.65
N ARG A 201 0.98 4.43 3.96
CA ARG A 201 1.42 3.04 4.08
C ARG A 201 1.24 2.34 2.74
N ILE A 202 2.32 1.77 2.19
CA ILE A 202 2.35 1.02 0.94
C ILE A 202 2.71 -0.44 1.28
N GLU A 203 1.72 -1.31 1.40
CA GLU A 203 1.86 -2.69 1.82
C GLU A 203 1.94 -3.63 0.62
N VAL A 204 3.04 -4.39 0.51
CA VAL A 204 3.19 -5.47 -0.45
C VAL A 204 2.85 -6.79 0.24
N SER A 205 1.81 -7.46 -0.24
CA SER A 205 1.34 -8.75 0.26
C SER A 205 1.53 -9.82 -0.81
N LYS A 206 2.24 -10.90 -0.49
CA LYS A 206 2.43 -12.03 -1.42
C LYS A 206 2.20 -13.38 -0.76
N ARG A 207 1.53 -14.28 -1.49
CA ARG A 207 1.47 -15.70 -1.17
C ARG A 207 2.86 -16.31 -1.29
N ILE A 208 3.23 -17.13 -0.31
CA ILE A 208 4.50 -17.82 -0.24
C ILE A 208 4.27 -19.28 -0.59
N LYS A 209 5.07 -19.78 -1.54
CA LYS A 209 5.16 -21.20 -1.86
C LYS A 209 6.46 -21.71 -1.26
N ARG A 210 6.38 -22.21 -0.02
CA ARG A 210 7.49 -22.80 0.72
C ARG A 210 7.01 -24.07 1.38
N ASP A 211 7.90 -25.05 1.48
CA ASP A 211 7.64 -26.25 2.27
C ASP A 211 7.49 -25.90 3.75
N SER A 212 6.65 -26.66 4.44
CA SER A 212 6.48 -26.54 5.88
C SER A 212 7.81 -26.80 6.59
N MET A 213 8.09 -26.05 7.65
CA MET A 213 9.31 -26.20 8.47
C MET A 213 8.95 -26.64 9.88
N LEU A 214 9.90 -27.19 10.63
CA LEU A 214 9.66 -27.52 12.03
C LEU A 214 9.37 -26.25 12.83
N ILE A 215 8.57 -26.36 13.89
CA ILE A 215 8.23 -25.22 14.77
C ILE A 215 9.49 -24.48 15.26
N LYS A 216 10.52 -25.23 15.67
CA LYS A 216 11.80 -24.65 16.15
C LYS A 216 12.61 -23.99 15.04
N GLU A 217 12.48 -24.45 13.79
CA GLU A 217 13.11 -23.81 12.63
C GLU A 217 12.40 -22.49 12.30
N PHE A 218 11.07 -22.47 12.39
CA PHE A 218 10.26 -21.27 12.18
C PHE A 218 10.65 -20.13 13.12
N ALA A 219 10.86 -20.42 14.41
CA ALA A 219 11.29 -19.42 15.40
C ALA A 219 12.52 -18.61 14.95
N ARG A 220 13.47 -19.28 14.28
CA ARG A 220 14.77 -18.71 13.88
C ARG A 220 14.83 -18.28 12.41
N PHE A 221 13.76 -18.49 11.65
CA PHE A 221 13.76 -18.20 10.23
C PHE A 221 13.68 -16.68 10.02
N ASN A 222 14.70 -16.11 9.39
CA ASN A 222 14.74 -14.68 9.05
C ASN A 222 13.79 -14.37 7.88
N ILE A 223 12.47 -14.31 8.17
CA ILE A 223 11.44 -13.99 7.19
C ILE A 223 11.70 -12.61 6.58
N PHE A 224 11.95 -11.61 7.42
CA PHE A 224 12.13 -10.24 6.96
C PHE A 224 13.30 -10.11 5.99
N GLY A 225 14.50 -10.55 6.38
CA GLY A 225 15.69 -10.50 5.52
C GLY A 225 15.56 -11.34 4.25
N HIS A 226 14.81 -12.45 4.28
CA HIS A 226 14.60 -13.28 3.09
C HIS A 226 13.63 -12.65 2.07
N TYR A 227 12.54 -12.05 2.54
CA TYR A 227 11.47 -11.56 1.65
C TYR A 227 11.53 -10.06 1.36
N PHE A 228 12.08 -9.24 2.26
CA PHE A 228 12.09 -7.78 2.10
C PHE A 228 12.69 -7.32 0.76
N PRO A 229 13.90 -7.77 0.35
CA PRO A 229 14.49 -7.30 -0.91
C PRO A 229 13.64 -7.65 -2.13
N ARG A 230 12.99 -8.82 -2.12
CA ARG A 230 12.12 -9.29 -3.21
C ARG A 230 10.82 -8.49 -3.27
N PHE A 231 10.27 -8.13 -2.12
CA PHE A 231 9.04 -7.35 -2.02
C PHE A 231 9.28 -5.89 -2.41
N LYS A 232 10.41 -5.30 -2.00
CA LYS A 232 10.85 -3.99 -2.44
C LYS A 232 11.00 -3.94 -3.97
N ARG A 233 11.72 -4.91 -4.54
CA ARG A 233 11.86 -5.03 -6.00
C ARG A 233 10.50 -5.14 -6.69
N TYR A 234 9.60 -5.99 -6.18
CA TYR A 234 8.26 -6.10 -6.75
C TYR A 234 7.49 -4.78 -6.75
N LEU A 235 7.57 -3.99 -5.67
CA LEU A 235 6.97 -2.66 -5.59
C LEU A 235 7.56 -1.69 -6.62
N LEU A 236 8.89 -1.65 -6.73
CA LEU A 236 9.59 -0.78 -7.68
C LEU A 236 9.25 -1.16 -9.13
N ASP A 237 9.28 -2.46 -9.45
CA ASP A 237 9.05 -2.95 -10.80
C ASP A 237 7.59 -2.76 -11.25
N ASN A 238 6.61 -2.86 -10.34
CA ASN A 238 5.18 -2.89 -10.70
C ASN A 238 4.40 -1.62 -10.39
N LEU A 239 4.93 -0.72 -9.57
CA LEU A 239 4.21 0.49 -9.17
C LEU A 239 5.02 1.76 -9.37
N LEU A 240 6.32 1.71 -9.06
CA LEU A 240 7.24 2.86 -9.10
C LEU A 240 8.25 2.73 -10.26
N ASN A 241 7.82 2.14 -11.38
CA ASN A 241 8.67 1.88 -12.52
C ASN A 241 8.86 3.16 -13.35
N VAL A 242 10.08 3.68 -13.35
CA VAL A 242 10.45 4.93 -14.02
C VAL A 242 10.34 4.83 -15.55
N ASP A 243 10.73 3.70 -16.15
CA ASP A 243 10.63 3.54 -17.61
C ASP A 243 9.17 3.56 -18.09
N ASN A 244 8.27 2.94 -17.31
CA ASN A 244 6.83 3.00 -17.57
C ASN A 244 6.27 4.40 -17.36
N LEU A 245 6.74 5.15 -16.36
CA LEU A 245 6.38 6.56 -16.18
C LEU A 245 6.73 7.37 -17.44
N GLU A 246 7.95 7.24 -17.95
CA GLU A 246 8.39 7.95 -19.16
C GLU A 246 7.55 7.57 -20.38
N MET A 247 7.19 6.29 -20.52
CA MET A 247 6.28 5.83 -21.58
C MET A 247 4.90 6.50 -21.47
N ILE A 248 4.31 6.52 -20.26
CA ILE A 248 3.02 7.17 -19.99
C ILE A 248 3.08 8.65 -20.37
N TYR A 249 4.15 9.36 -19.97
CA TYR A 249 4.28 10.78 -20.25
C TYR A 249 4.39 11.03 -21.75
N ARG A 250 5.18 10.24 -22.49
CA ARG A 250 5.28 10.37 -23.95
C ARG A 250 3.92 10.19 -24.62
N GLU A 251 3.18 9.15 -24.27
CA GLU A 251 1.85 8.85 -24.82
C GLU A 251 0.85 9.98 -24.51
N LYS A 252 0.77 10.39 -23.24
CA LYS A 252 -0.14 11.45 -22.79
C LYS A 252 0.20 12.81 -23.41
N ILE A 253 1.47 13.13 -23.60
CA ILE A 253 1.91 14.37 -24.26
C ILE A 253 1.44 14.38 -25.72
N GLU A 254 1.61 13.30 -26.47
CA GLU A 254 1.14 13.22 -27.87
C GLU A 254 -0.37 13.37 -27.95
N ASN A 255 -1.12 12.59 -27.16
CA ASN A 255 -2.58 12.64 -27.15
C ASN A 255 -3.10 14.04 -26.80
N LEU A 256 -2.51 14.69 -25.79
CA LEU A 256 -2.89 16.04 -25.38
C LEU A 256 -2.47 17.11 -26.40
N THR A 257 -1.36 16.90 -27.12
CA THR A 257 -0.92 17.81 -28.19
C THR A 257 -1.95 17.82 -29.32
N ASN A 258 -2.38 16.65 -29.77
CA ASN A 258 -3.39 16.52 -30.83
C ASN A 258 -4.71 17.16 -30.40
N LEU A 259 -5.19 16.84 -29.19
CA LEU A 259 -6.40 17.42 -28.63
C LEU A 259 -6.33 18.96 -28.55
N LEU A 260 -5.18 19.52 -28.12
CA LEU A 260 -4.98 20.98 -28.06
C LEU A 260 -5.01 21.64 -29.45
N VAL A 261 -4.53 20.97 -30.50
CA VAL A 261 -4.55 21.49 -31.87
C VAL A 261 -5.98 21.47 -32.40
N GLU A 262 -6.67 20.33 -32.29
CA GLU A 262 -8.06 20.15 -32.72
C GLU A 262 -8.98 21.20 -32.08
N GLU A 263 -8.94 21.32 -30.74
CA GLU A 263 -9.75 22.27 -29.99
C GLU A 263 -9.51 23.74 -30.38
N ARG A 264 -8.26 24.10 -30.71
CA ARG A 264 -7.89 25.46 -31.12
C ARG A 264 -8.33 25.79 -32.53
N ASP A 265 -8.32 24.80 -33.42
CA ASP A 265 -8.71 24.98 -34.82
C ASP A 265 -10.24 24.97 -34.98
N GLU A 266 -10.95 24.18 -34.18
CA GLU A 266 -12.41 24.05 -34.25
C GLU A 266 -13.17 25.13 -33.47
N LYS A 267 -12.65 25.60 -32.32
CA LYS A 267 -13.36 26.57 -31.47
C LYS A 267 -12.94 28.01 -31.77
N ARG A 268 -13.89 28.81 -32.29
CA ARG A 268 -13.70 30.25 -32.58
C ARG A 268 -13.21 31.10 -31.39
N ASN A 269 -13.56 30.72 -30.16
CA ASN A 269 -13.23 31.46 -28.93
C ASN A 269 -12.47 30.58 -27.93
N PHE A 270 -11.46 29.85 -28.39
CA PHE A 270 -10.64 29.01 -27.53
C PHE A 270 -10.01 29.83 -26.37
N THR A 271 -10.18 29.33 -25.15
CA THR A 271 -9.45 29.81 -23.98
C THR A 271 -8.92 28.63 -23.18
N TYR A 272 -7.76 28.81 -22.54
CA TYR A 272 -7.20 27.76 -21.69
C TYR A 272 -8.06 27.47 -20.46
N GLU A 273 -8.83 28.44 -19.98
CA GLU A 273 -9.76 28.22 -18.87
C GLU A 273 -10.90 27.28 -19.28
N ALA A 274 -11.52 27.52 -20.44
CA ALA A 274 -12.56 26.63 -20.97
C ALA A 274 -12.00 25.23 -21.28
N PHE A 275 -10.83 25.16 -21.93
CA PHE A 275 -10.17 23.89 -22.21
C PHE A 275 -9.88 23.08 -20.94
N LEU A 276 -9.31 23.72 -19.92
CA LEU A 276 -9.04 23.05 -18.66
C LEU A 276 -10.34 22.63 -17.97
N LEU A 277 -11.39 23.45 -17.99
CA LEU A 277 -12.68 23.08 -17.40
C LEU A 277 -13.25 21.80 -18.02
N GLU A 278 -13.10 21.62 -19.33
CA GLU A 278 -13.57 20.43 -20.06
C GLU A 278 -12.68 19.19 -19.84
N HIS A 279 -11.35 19.37 -19.73
CA HIS A 279 -10.39 18.26 -19.79
C HIS A 279 -9.51 18.07 -18.54
N ILE A 280 -9.74 18.79 -17.45
CA ILE A 280 -8.87 18.75 -16.26
C ILE A 280 -8.70 17.34 -15.68
N HIS A 281 -9.71 16.48 -15.80
CA HIS A 281 -9.67 15.12 -15.28
C HIS A 281 -8.69 14.20 -16.03
N ASP A 282 -8.38 14.53 -17.29
CA ASP A 282 -7.43 13.81 -18.14
C ASP A 282 -5.99 14.34 -18.01
N ILE A 283 -5.83 15.52 -17.41
CA ILE A 283 -4.53 16.15 -17.15
C ILE A 283 -4.04 15.68 -15.78
N TRP A 284 -3.15 14.69 -15.78
CA TRP A 284 -2.64 14.11 -14.54
C TRP A 284 -1.44 14.87 -13.99
N ASP A 285 -0.71 15.58 -14.83
CA ASP A 285 0.43 16.41 -14.45
C ASP A 285 0.50 17.65 -15.36
N TYR A 286 0.81 18.78 -14.77
CA TYR A 286 1.18 20.01 -15.45
C TYR A 286 2.36 19.82 -16.41
N GLU A 287 3.38 19.01 -16.10
CA GLU A 287 4.53 18.82 -16.99
C GLU A 287 4.13 18.14 -18.31
N ILE A 288 3.12 17.26 -18.30
CA ILE A 288 2.50 16.71 -19.52
C ILE A 288 1.88 17.85 -20.35
N LEU A 289 1.04 18.68 -19.72
CA LEU A 289 0.38 19.81 -20.38
C LEU A 289 1.39 20.83 -20.92
N ARG A 290 2.42 21.15 -20.13
CA ARG A 290 3.50 22.07 -20.49
C ARG A 290 4.24 21.60 -21.74
N LYS A 291 4.64 20.32 -21.78
CA LYS A 291 5.30 19.72 -22.95
C LYS A 291 4.37 19.64 -24.16
N ALA A 292 3.09 19.34 -23.97
CA ALA A 292 2.10 19.32 -25.05
C ALA A 292 1.90 20.72 -25.67
N LEU A 293 1.75 21.76 -24.85
CA LEU A 293 1.66 23.15 -25.31
C LEU A 293 2.91 23.59 -26.09
N LYS A 294 4.10 23.16 -25.63
CA LYS A 294 5.36 23.48 -26.32
C LYS A 294 5.37 22.91 -27.75
N LYS A 295 4.79 21.72 -27.94
CA LYS A 295 4.65 21.10 -29.27
C LYS A 295 3.57 21.80 -30.10
N ALA A 296 2.42 22.14 -29.50
CA ALA A 296 1.28 22.75 -30.19
C ALA A 296 1.44 24.25 -30.51
N ILE A 297 2.37 24.96 -29.85
CA ILE A 297 2.56 26.41 -29.99
C ILE A 297 3.99 26.70 -30.44
N PRO A 298 4.24 26.89 -31.75
CA PRO A 298 5.57 27.19 -32.26
C PRO A 298 6.12 28.56 -31.79
N ASN A 299 5.23 29.53 -31.53
CA ASN A 299 5.63 30.87 -31.10
C ASN A 299 5.95 30.89 -29.60
N ILE A 300 7.22 31.15 -29.27
CA ILE A 300 7.75 31.16 -27.89
C ILE A 300 6.97 32.14 -26.99
N LYS A 301 6.69 33.37 -27.45
CA LYS A 301 6.01 34.38 -26.63
C LYS A 301 4.57 33.95 -26.31
N THR A 302 3.86 33.38 -27.28
CA THR A 302 2.51 32.84 -27.07
C THR A 302 2.53 31.66 -26.10
N TYR A 303 3.53 30.77 -26.23
CA TYR A 303 3.73 29.63 -25.34
C TYR A 303 3.99 30.05 -23.89
N GLU A 304 4.90 31.01 -23.65
CA GLU A 304 5.20 31.50 -22.30
C GLU A 304 3.98 32.17 -21.64
N ASN A 305 3.22 32.95 -22.41
CA ASN A 305 1.96 33.55 -21.93
C ASN A 305 0.92 32.47 -21.57
N ALA A 306 0.80 31.43 -22.40
CA ALA A 306 -0.12 30.32 -22.17
C ALA A 306 0.23 29.55 -20.89
N ILE A 307 1.50 29.20 -20.70
CA ILE A 307 1.98 28.54 -19.49
C ILE A 307 1.70 29.36 -18.25
N THR A 308 1.97 30.66 -18.29
CA THR A 308 1.76 31.55 -17.15
C THR A 308 0.29 31.57 -16.75
N ALA A 309 -0.61 31.67 -17.73
CA ALA A 309 -2.06 31.64 -17.49
C ALA A 309 -2.52 30.29 -16.92
N ILE A 310 -2.11 29.18 -17.55
CA ILE A 310 -2.47 27.81 -17.14
C ILE A 310 -1.97 27.52 -15.73
N ARG A 311 -0.70 27.83 -15.43
CA ARG A 311 -0.12 27.56 -14.10
C ARG A 311 -0.90 28.29 -13.00
N LYS A 312 -1.35 29.52 -13.28
CA LYS A 312 -2.21 30.28 -12.34
C LYS A 312 -3.58 29.62 -12.14
N ILE A 313 -4.18 29.06 -13.20
CA ILE A 313 -5.46 28.33 -13.12
C ILE A 313 -5.27 27.03 -12.34
N LEU A 314 -4.25 26.24 -12.67
CA LEU A 314 -3.94 24.97 -12.02
C LEU A 314 -3.62 25.14 -10.54
N LYS A 315 -2.85 26.17 -10.16
CA LYS A 315 -2.57 26.45 -8.75
C LYS A 315 -3.86 26.67 -7.94
N LYS A 316 -4.82 27.44 -8.48
CA LYS A 316 -6.13 27.62 -7.85
C LYS A 316 -6.93 26.32 -7.80
N TYR A 317 -6.80 25.49 -8.83
CA TYR A 317 -7.45 24.18 -8.88
C TYR A 317 -6.91 23.24 -7.81
N GLU A 318 -5.59 23.15 -7.62
CA GLU A 318 -4.95 22.37 -6.56
C GLU A 318 -5.44 22.80 -5.18
N GLU A 319 -5.39 24.11 -4.87
CA GLU A 319 -5.81 24.66 -3.57
C GLU A 319 -7.28 24.35 -3.27
N ARG A 320 -8.16 24.47 -4.26
CA ARG A 320 -9.61 24.22 -4.10
C ARG A 320 -9.94 22.74 -3.98
N ASN A 321 -9.31 21.91 -4.81
CA ASN A 321 -9.66 20.50 -4.93
C ASN A 321 -8.77 19.58 -4.11
N ARG A 322 -7.77 20.12 -3.42
CA ARG A 322 -6.90 19.36 -2.53
C ARG A 322 -6.24 18.20 -3.27
N ILE A 323 -5.61 18.52 -4.40
CA ILE A 323 -4.95 17.60 -5.32
C ILE A 323 -3.63 18.19 -5.80
N ILE A 324 -2.60 17.36 -5.94
CA ILE A 324 -1.32 17.72 -6.57
C ILE A 324 -1.46 17.49 -8.08
N ILE A 325 -1.17 18.51 -8.87
CA ILE A 325 -1.12 18.49 -10.34
C ILE A 325 0.12 19.18 -10.89
N LEU A 326 0.72 20.14 -10.17
CA LEU A 326 1.89 20.90 -10.61
C LEU A 326 3.21 20.14 -10.44
N GLU A 327 3.28 19.25 -9.44
CA GLU A 327 4.51 18.57 -9.01
C GLU A 327 4.35 17.04 -8.98
N VAL A 328 3.48 16.47 -9.82
CA VAL A 328 3.19 15.02 -9.81
C VAL A 328 4.42 14.19 -10.18
N TYR A 329 5.15 14.56 -11.22
CA TYR A 329 6.38 13.92 -11.66
C TYR A 329 7.44 13.91 -10.55
N ASP A 330 7.73 15.07 -9.98
CA ASP A 330 8.72 15.20 -8.91
C ASP A 330 8.31 14.42 -7.66
N THR A 331 7.03 14.44 -7.31
CA THR A 331 6.50 13.67 -6.16
C THR A 331 6.60 12.16 -6.40
N PHE A 332 6.37 11.68 -7.63
CA PHE A 332 6.60 10.28 -7.99
C PHE A 332 8.07 9.89 -7.73
N TYR A 333 9.02 10.71 -8.17
CA TYR A 333 10.45 10.45 -7.95
C TYR A 333 10.83 10.49 -6.46
N LYS A 334 10.28 11.43 -5.68
CA LYS A 334 10.48 11.46 -4.22
C LYS A 334 10.02 10.15 -3.57
N ILE A 335 8.85 9.62 -3.96
CA ILE A 335 8.36 8.32 -3.45
C ILE A 335 9.29 7.19 -3.90
N PHE A 336 9.67 7.16 -5.18
CA PHE A 336 10.60 6.16 -5.72
C PHE A 336 11.94 6.13 -4.97
N GLU A 337 12.57 7.28 -4.78
CA GLU A 337 13.85 7.41 -4.08
C GLU A 337 13.72 7.00 -2.61
N ASN A 338 12.67 7.49 -1.93
CA ASN A 338 12.39 7.12 -0.55
C ASN A 338 12.33 5.60 -0.39
N ILE A 339 11.54 4.92 -1.22
CA ILE A 339 11.35 3.46 -1.16
C ILE A 339 12.62 2.71 -1.55
N SER A 340 13.31 3.14 -2.60
CA SER A 340 14.50 2.47 -3.13
C SER A 340 15.63 2.40 -2.11
N ASN A 341 15.78 3.47 -1.33
CA ASN A 341 16.83 3.65 -0.32
C ASN A 341 16.52 2.98 1.03
N VAL A 342 15.33 2.39 1.24
CA VAL A 342 15.02 1.62 2.45
C VAL A 342 15.69 0.24 2.39
N PHE A 343 16.28 -0.19 3.51
CA PHE A 343 17.06 -1.43 3.65
C PHE A 343 16.27 -2.73 3.52
#